data_AF-A0A3C1FPN7-F1
#
_entry.id   AF-A0A3C1FPN7-F1
#
_cell.length_a   1.000
_cell.length_b   1.000
_cell.length_c   1.000
_cell.angle_alpha   90.00
_cell.angle_beta   90.00
_cell.angle_gamma   90.00
#
_symmetry.space_group_name_H-M   'P 1'
#
loop_
_entity.id
_entity.type
_entity.pdbx_description
1 polymer ?
#
loop_
_entity_poly.entity_id
_entity_poly.type
_entity_poly.pdbx_seq_one_letter_code
_entity_poly.pdbx_strand_id
1 'polypeptide(L)'
;MNIFDAFKDRLVTIINTLGEGEPRLAGLALDAVTVEAPRDPAHGDLATNAALVLTKQARMKPRDIATLLGAALAKLPEVASVDIAGPGFINMRLTDAFWQRQLADILRAGEQFGRSEAGAGRKVNIEYVSANPTGPMHVGHTRGAVFGDSL
;
A
#
# COMPACT_ATOMS: atom_id res chain seq x y z
N MET A 1 -7.09 -9.35 -1.97
CA MET A 1 -7.30 -8.00 -1.40
C MET A 1 -5.96 -7.50 -0.88
N ASN A 2 -5.47 -6.38 -1.38
CA ASN A 2 -4.25 -5.77 -0.88
C ASN A 2 -4.61 -4.82 0.27
N ILE A 3 -4.12 -5.10 1.49
CA ILE A 3 -4.42 -4.29 2.66
C ILE A 3 -3.86 -2.86 2.54
N PHE A 4 -2.73 -2.68 1.85
CA PHE A 4 -2.10 -1.39 1.67
C PHE A 4 -2.97 -0.48 0.80
N ASP A 5 -3.49 -1.00 -0.31
CA ASP A 5 -4.39 -0.27 -1.19
C ASP A 5 -5.70 0.08 -0.47
N ALA A 6 -6.28 -0.88 0.25
CA ALA A 6 -7.51 -0.66 1.02
C ALA A 6 -7.36 0.45 2.08
N PHE A 7 -6.22 0.50 2.78
CA PHE A 7 -5.94 1.58 3.73
C PHE A 7 -5.55 2.89 3.05
N LYS A 8 -4.91 2.85 1.88
CA LYS A 8 -4.67 4.05 1.06
C LYS A 8 -5.99 4.69 0.64
N ASP A 9 -6.97 3.91 0.20
CA ASP A 9 -8.30 4.41 -0.17
C ASP A 9 -9.04 5.04 1.03
N ARG A 10 -8.95 4.40 2.21
CA ARG A 10 -9.49 4.95 3.47
C ARG A 10 -8.79 6.26 3.84
N LEU A 11 -7.47 6.32 3.72
CA LEU A 11 -6.69 7.52 4.00
C LEU A 11 -7.04 8.66 3.05
N VAL A 12 -7.20 8.38 1.76
CA VAL A 12 -7.69 9.35 0.77
C VAL A 12 -9.06 9.90 1.17
N THR A 13 -9.97 9.01 1.58
CA THR A 13 -11.30 9.42 2.07
C THR A 13 -11.19 10.32 3.29
N ILE A 14 -10.36 9.94 4.28
CA ILE A 14 -10.10 10.74 5.49
C ILE A 14 -9.55 12.12 5.16
N ILE A 15 -8.58 12.22 4.24
CA ILE A 15 -7.98 13.50 3.84
C ILE A 15 -9.05 14.41 3.23
N ASN A 16 -9.87 13.88 2.33
CA ASN A 16 -10.94 14.64 1.69
C ASN A 16 -11.98 15.13 2.71
N THR A 17 -12.41 14.27 3.63
CA THR A 17 -13.35 14.64 4.70
C THR A 17 -12.77 15.69 5.63
N LEU A 18 -11.49 15.58 6.00
CA LEU A 18 -10.82 16.61 6.81
C LEU A 18 -10.71 17.94 6.06
N GLY A 19 -10.60 17.91 4.73
CA GLY A 19 -10.61 19.09 3.87
C GLY A 19 -11.89 19.94 3.97
N GLU A 20 -13.01 19.37 4.40
CA GLU A 20 -14.26 20.11 4.63
C GLU A 20 -14.17 21.02 5.87
N GLY A 21 -13.39 20.64 6.89
CA GLY A 21 -13.20 21.39 8.12
C GLY A 21 -11.87 22.16 8.21
N GLU A 22 -10.84 21.71 7.48
CA GLU A 22 -9.54 22.36 7.34
C GLU A 22 -9.27 22.64 5.85
N PRO A 23 -9.57 23.86 5.37
CA PRO A 23 -9.48 24.21 3.95
C PRO A 23 -8.09 24.00 3.34
N ARG A 24 -7.03 23.99 4.15
CA ARG A 24 -5.66 23.71 3.68
C ARG A 24 -5.45 22.26 3.25
N LEU A 25 -6.33 21.34 3.66
CA LEU A 25 -6.31 19.94 3.23
C LEU A 25 -7.25 19.65 2.06
N ALA A 26 -8.01 20.63 1.59
CA ALA A 26 -8.94 20.47 0.49
C ALA A 26 -8.22 20.49 -0.88
N GLY A 27 -8.65 19.60 -1.80
CA GLY A 27 -8.21 19.62 -3.19
C GLY A 27 -6.72 19.31 -3.41
N LEU A 28 -6.09 18.59 -2.48
CA LEU A 28 -4.69 18.20 -2.58
C LEU A 28 -4.49 17.09 -3.63
N ALA A 29 -3.36 17.10 -4.34
CA ALA A 29 -2.94 15.98 -5.16
C ALA A 29 -2.37 14.86 -4.28
N LEU A 30 -2.96 13.66 -4.37
CA LEU A 30 -2.70 12.53 -3.46
C LEU A 30 -1.87 11.41 -4.09
N ASP A 31 -1.36 11.58 -5.32
CA ASP A 31 -0.63 10.53 -6.05
C ASP A 31 0.62 10.04 -5.32
N ALA A 32 1.30 10.95 -4.62
CA ALA A 32 2.52 10.68 -3.85
C ALA A 32 2.25 10.05 -2.48
N VAL A 33 0.98 9.95 -2.04
CA VAL A 33 0.62 9.32 -0.78
C VAL A 33 0.75 7.81 -0.91
N THR A 34 1.47 7.21 0.03
CA THR A 34 1.65 5.76 0.12
C THR A 34 1.15 5.24 1.47
N VAL A 35 0.70 3.99 1.44
CA VAL A 35 0.55 3.14 2.64
C VAL A 35 1.37 1.90 2.35
N GLU A 36 2.26 1.54 3.26
CA GLU A 36 3.23 0.44 3.05
C GLU A 36 3.58 -0.24 4.38
N ALA A 37 4.28 -1.37 4.32
CA ALA A 37 4.82 -1.98 5.52
C ALA A 37 5.94 -1.10 6.09
N PRO A 38 5.97 -0.84 7.41
CA PRO A 38 7.09 -0.13 8.01
C PRO A 38 8.38 -0.94 7.86
N ARG A 39 9.50 -0.23 7.71
CA ARG A 39 10.83 -0.86 7.60
C ARG A 39 11.20 -1.65 8.86
N ASP A 40 10.77 -1.16 10.03
CA ASP A 40 10.95 -1.83 11.32
C ASP A 40 9.57 -2.32 11.81
N PRO A 41 9.35 -3.64 11.99
CA PRO A 41 8.10 -4.19 12.53
C PRO A 41 7.71 -3.64 13.92
N ALA A 42 8.66 -3.10 14.69
CA ALA A 42 8.34 -2.43 15.96
C ALA A 42 7.42 -1.21 15.76
N HIS A 43 7.43 -0.61 14.56
CA HIS A 43 6.57 0.50 14.17
C HIS A 43 5.18 0.07 13.69
N GLY A 44 4.78 -1.19 13.86
CA GLY A 44 3.42 -1.63 13.56
C GLY A 44 3.34 -2.34 12.23
N ASP A 45 2.14 -2.30 11.65
CA ASP A 45 1.78 -3.12 10.49
C ASP A 45 1.73 -2.28 9.21
N LEU A 46 1.32 -1.03 9.33
CA LEU A 46 1.19 -0.08 8.23
C LEU A 46 1.89 1.23 8.57
N ALA A 47 2.48 1.87 7.58
CA ALA A 47 3.02 3.22 7.66
C ALA A 47 2.54 4.04 6.46
N THR A 48 2.34 5.35 6.68
CA THR A 48 2.08 6.30 5.60
C THR A 48 2.97 7.52 5.65
N ASN A 49 3.39 7.97 4.46
CA ASN A 49 4.17 9.19 4.25
C ASN A 49 3.29 10.45 4.08
N ALA A 50 1.95 10.33 4.17
CA ALA A 50 1.01 11.36 3.74
C ALA A 50 1.33 12.76 4.28
N ALA A 51 1.65 12.86 5.57
CA ALA A 51 1.92 14.16 6.18
C ALA A 51 3.16 14.85 5.59
N LEU A 52 4.19 14.08 5.20
CA LEU A 52 5.42 14.59 4.62
C LEU A 52 5.18 15.11 3.20
N VAL A 53 4.47 14.34 2.37
CA VAL A 53 4.28 14.66 0.95
C VAL A 53 3.23 15.76 0.73
N LEU A 54 2.28 15.92 1.65
CA LEU A 54 1.22 16.94 1.56
C LEU A 54 1.63 18.31 2.14
N THR A 55 2.69 18.36 2.95
CA THR A 55 3.20 19.57 3.64
C THR A 55 3.28 20.80 2.73
N LYS A 56 3.89 20.66 1.55
CA LYS A 56 4.12 21.80 0.63
C LYS A 56 2.82 22.36 0.07
N GLN A 57 1.88 21.48 -0.29
CA GLN A 57 0.60 21.87 -0.86
C GLN A 57 -0.32 22.50 0.20
N ALA A 58 -0.39 21.86 1.38
CA ALA A 58 -1.20 22.33 2.50
C ALA A 58 -0.63 23.57 3.20
N ARG A 59 0.65 23.91 2.99
CA ARG A 59 1.37 24.98 3.71
C ARG A 59 1.27 24.83 5.23
N MET A 60 1.30 23.59 5.70
CA MET A 60 1.24 23.20 7.11
C MET A 60 2.52 22.47 7.49
N LYS A 61 2.90 22.49 8.77
CA LYS A 61 4.03 21.68 9.21
C LYS A 61 3.65 20.20 9.11
N PRO A 62 4.57 19.30 8.71
CA PRO A 62 4.23 17.89 8.55
C PRO A 62 3.71 17.26 9.84
N ARG A 63 4.21 17.69 11.01
CA ARG A 63 3.72 17.22 12.31
C ARG A 63 2.26 17.59 12.57
N ASP A 64 1.81 18.77 12.11
CA ASP A 64 0.43 19.22 12.30
C ASP A 64 -0.52 18.38 11.43
N ILE A 65 -0.13 18.12 10.17
CA ILE A 65 -0.88 17.22 9.27
C ILE A 65 -0.91 15.81 9.86
N ALA A 66 0.23 15.30 10.33
CA ALA A 66 0.32 13.96 10.91
C ALA A 66 -0.59 13.82 12.15
N THR A 67 -0.72 14.87 12.96
CA THR A 67 -1.58 14.86 14.14
C THR A 67 -3.06 14.79 13.74
N LEU A 68 -3.49 15.57 12.75
CA LEU A 68 -4.87 15.54 12.25
C LEU A 68 -5.22 14.17 11.63
N LEU A 69 -4.35 13.68 10.74
CA LEU A 69 -4.55 12.38 10.08
C LEU A 69 -4.49 11.24 11.10
N GLY A 70 -3.52 11.26 12.02
CA GLY A 70 -3.37 10.24 13.03
C GLY A 70 -4.59 10.15 13.96
N ALA A 71 -5.16 11.29 14.36
CA ALA A 71 -6.38 11.33 15.16
C ALA A 71 -7.61 10.77 14.41
N ALA A 72 -7.69 10.95 13.08
CA ALA A 72 -8.74 10.37 12.27
C ALA A 72 -8.54 8.86 12.06
N LEU A 73 -7.30 8.43 11.78
CA LEU A 73 -6.93 7.01 11.62
C LEU A 73 -7.17 6.21 12.90
N ALA A 74 -6.89 6.80 14.08
CA ALA A 74 -7.14 6.15 15.37
C ALA A 74 -8.63 5.88 15.67
N LYS A 75 -9.56 6.49 14.91
CA LYS A 75 -11.01 6.22 15.03
C LYS A 75 -11.46 5.00 14.22
N LEU A 76 -10.59 4.47 13.37
CA LEU A 76 -10.88 3.30 12.58
C LEU A 76 -10.94 2.06 13.48
N PRO A 77 -11.99 1.22 13.40
CA PRO A 77 -12.18 0.09 14.31
C PRO A 77 -11.11 -1.00 14.12
N GLU A 78 -10.45 -1.05 12.97
CA GLU A 78 -9.34 -1.97 12.72
C GLU A 78 -7.98 -1.47 13.20
N VAL A 79 -7.85 -0.20 13.60
CA VAL A 79 -6.59 0.38 14.07
C VAL A 79 -6.52 0.33 15.60
N ALA A 80 -5.55 -0.41 16.14
CA ALA A 80 -5.31 -0.55 17.57
C ALA A 80 -4.51 0.63 18.15
N SER A 81 -3.52 1.13 17.41
CA SER A 81 -2.73 2.30 17.83
C SER A 81 -2.18 3.06 16.63
N VAL A 82 -1.92 4.35 16.83
CA VAL A 82 -1.27 5.23 15.86
C VAL A 82 -0.11 5.95 16.52
N ASP A 83 1.07 5.88 15.91
CA ASP A 83 2.29 6.52 16.39
C ASP A 83 2.86 7.44 15.31
N ILE A 84 3.24 8.67 15.68
CA ILE A 84 3.84 9.61 14.73
C ILE A 84 5.36 9.65 14.94
N ALA A 85 6.08 9.07 13.99
CA ALA A 85 7.54 8.99 14.01
C ALA A 85 8.20 10.16 13.29
N GLY A 86 9.26 10.69 13.93
CA GLY A 86 10.11 11.74 13.37
C GLY A 86 9.31 12.93 12.82
N PRO A 87 9.61 13.37 11.58
CA PRO A 87 9.01 14.58 11.03
C PRO A 87 7.52 14.42 10.66
N GLY A 88 6.98 13.19 10.52
CA GLY A 88 5.58 13.00 10.11
C GLY A 88 5.24 11.65 9.47
N PHE A 89 6.02 10.60 9.68
CA PHE A 89 5.54 9.25 9.33
C PHE A 89 4.46 8.84 10.32
N ILE A 90 3.33 8.36 9.80
CA ILE A 90 2.23 7.87 10.63
C ILE A 90 2.24 6.35 10.56
N ASN A 91 2.53 5.74 11.70
CA ASN A 91 2.61 4.31 11.90
C ASN A 91 1.32 3.82 12.54
N MET A 92 0.81 2.69 12.10
CA MET A 92 -0.44 2.10 12.58
C MET A 92 -0.20 0.64 12.95
N ARG A 93 -0.69 0.26 14.13
CA ARG A 93 -0.86 -1.15 14.51
C ARG A 93 -2.31 -1.52 14.33
N LEU A 94 -2.57 -2.65 13.70
CA LEU A 94 -3.90 -3.17 13.45
C LEU A 94 -4.34 -4.08 14.60
N THR A 95 -5.65 -4.18 14.77
CA THR A 95 -6.25 -5.07 15.76
C THR A 95 -6.08 -6.53 15.36
N ASP A 96 -5.95 -7.44 16.34
CA ASP A 96 -5.95 -8.89 16.09
C ASP A 96 -7.21 -9.34 15.34
N ALA A 97 -8.35 -8.72 15.66
CA ALA A 97 -9.63 -8.99 14.99
C ALA A 97 -9.59 -8.68 13.49
N PHE A 98 -8.82 -7.67 13.06
CA PHE A 98 -8.60 -7.41 11.64
C PHE A 98 -7.88 -8.59 10.98
N TRP A 99 -6.78 -9.05 11.57
CA TRP A 99 -6.00 -10.17 11.04
C TRP A 99 -6.77 -11.49 11.00
N GLN A 100 -7.56 -11.77 12.03
CA GLN A 100 -8.44 -12.95 12.05
C GLN A 100 -9.48 -12.92 10.92
N ARG A 101 -10.05 -11.74 10.61
CA ARG A 101 -10.93 -11.59 9.45
C ARG A 101 -10.19 -11.80 8.13
N GLN A 102 -8.95 -11.30 8.01
CA GLN A 102 -8.14 -11.53 6.81
C GLN A 102 -7.88 -13.02 6.57
N LEU A 103 -7.59 -13.79 7.62
CA LEU A 103 -7.45 -15.25 7.49
C LEU A 103 -8.73 -15.92 6.98
N ALA A 104 -9.89 -15.51 7.50
CA ALA A 104 -11.18 -16.02 7.01
C ALA A 104 -11.42 -15.66 5.52
N ASP A 105 -11.04 -14.44 5.11
CA ASP A 105 -11.16 -13.99 3.72
C ASP A 105 -10.21 -14.77 2.78
N ILE A 106 -8.98 -15.05 3.24
CA ILE A 106 -8.00 -15.90 2.51
C ILE A 106 -8.57 -17.30 2.30
N LEU A 107 -9.08 -17.93 3.36
CA LEU A 107 -9.67 -19.28 3.29
C LEU A 107 -10.89 -19.31 2.36
N ARG A 108 -11.71 -18.24 2.38
CA ARG A 108 -12.87 -18.12 1.47
C ARG A 108 -12.46 -17.94 0.01
N ALA A 109 -11.38 -17.19 -0.24
CA ALA A 109 -10.88 -16.96 -1.60
C ALA A 109 -10.19 -18.21 -2.18
N GLY A 110 -9.60 -19.07 -1.34
CA GLY A 110 -8.95 -20.32 -1.77
C GLY A 110 -7.85 -20.08 -2.80
N GLU A 111 -7.84 -20.86 -3.88
CA GLU A 111 -6.86 -20.74 -4.98
C GLU A 111 -6.95 -19.41 -5.74
N GLN A 112 -8.03 -18.64 -5.56
CA GLN A 112 -8.16 -17.31 -6.16
C GLN A 112 -7.47 -16.23 -5.31
N PHE A 113 -7.04 -16.55 -4.09
CA PHE A 113 -6.30 -15.59 -3.27
C PHE A 113 -5.00 -15.16 -3.96
N GLY A 114 -4.71 -13.86 -3.93
CA GLY A 114 -3.55 -13.27 -4.62
C GLY A 114 -3.79 -12.89 -6.08
N ARG A 115 -4.91 -13.30 -6.70
CA ARG A 115 -5.29 -12.78 -8.03
C ARG A 115 -5.65 -11.29 -7.95
N SER A 116 -5.31 -10.57 -9.01
CA SER A 116 -5.50 -9.12 -9.13
C SER A 116 -6.05 -8.77 -10.51
N GLU A 117 -6.91 -7.76 -10.57
CA GLU A 117 -7.35 -7.12 -11.82
C GLU A 117 -6.41 -5.98 -12.24
N ALA A 118 -5.24 -5.84 -11.59
CA ALA A 118 -4.23 -4.87 -11.98
C ALA A 118 -3.84 -5.06 -13.46
N GLY A 119 -3.92 -3.98 -14.23
CA GLY A 119 -3.66 -4.02 -15.66
C GLY A 119 -4.84 -4.51 -16.52
N ALA A 120 -6.04 -4.71 -15.94
CA ALA A 120 -7.24 -5.12 -16.66
C ALA A 120 -7.42 -4.36 -17.98
N GLY A 121 -7.59 -5.11 -19.07
CA GLY A 121 -7.74 -4.58 -20.43
C GLY A 121 -6.43 -4.21 -21.15
N ARG A 122 -5.27 -4.26 -20.48
CA ARG A 122 -3.97 -4.05 -21.12
C ARG A 122 -3.35 -5.37 -21.55
N LYS A 123 -2.88 -5.44 -22.79
CA LYS A 123 -2.10 -6.58 -23.29
C LYS A 123 -0.63 -6.37 -22.96
N VAL A 124 0.04 -7.43 -22.48
CA VAL A 124 1.48 -7.46 -22.24
C VAL A 124 2.08 -8.56 -23.12
N ASN A 125 3.19 -8.25 -23.79
CA ASN A 125 3.98 -9.24 -24.53
C ASN A 125 5.20 -9.62 -23.69
N ILE A 126 5.32 -10.89 -23.33
CA ILE A 126 6.45 -11.43 -22.57
C ILE A 126 7.21 -12.35 -23.51
N GLU A 127 8.36 -11.89 -24.00
CA GLU A 127 9.28 -12.70 -24.79
C GLU A 127 10.36 -13.26 -23.87
N TYR A 128 10.51 -14.59 -23.83
CA TYR A 128 11.49 -15.25 -22.98
C TYR A 128 11.98 -16.56 -23.61
N VAL A 129 13.08 -17.09 -23.06
CA VAL A 129 13.89 -18.18 -23.61
C VAL A 129 14.62 -17.82 -24.91
N SER A 130 13.89 -17.51 -25.99
CA SER A 130 14.39 -17.14 -27.33
C SER A 130 15.68 -17.89 -27.73
N ALA A 131 15.72 -19.19 -27.45
CA ALA A 131 16.92 -20.00 -27.62
C ALA A 131 17.18 -20.28 -29.11
N ASN A 132 18.46 -20.31 -29.49
CA ASN A 132 18.85 -20.65 -30.85
C ASN A 132 18.52 -22.13 -31.14
N PRO A 133 17.79 -22.45 -32.23
CA PRO A 133 17.35 -23.81 -32.54
C PRO A 133 18.47 -24.77 -32.98
N THR A 134 19.73 -24.34 -33.02
CA THR A 134 20.85 -25.16 -33.53
C THR A 134 21.59 -25.99 -32.46
N GLY A 135 21.14 -25.98 -31.20
CA GLY A 135 21.83 -26.70 -30.11
C GLY A 135 20.94 -27.10 -28.94
N PRO A 136 21.43 -27.98 -28.04
CA PRO A 136 20.67 -28.40 -26.87
C PRO A 136 20.54 -27.27 -25.84
N MET A 137 19.42 -27.26 -25.13
CA MET A 137 19.19 -26.36 -24.00
C MET A 137 20.09 -26.73 -22.82
N HIS A 138 20.87 -25.77 -22.32
CA HIS A 138 21.65 -25.91 -21.07
C HIS A 138 21.05 -25.11 -19.89
N VAL A 139 21.58 -25.33 -18.69
CA VAL A 139 21.13 -24.71 -17.41
C VAL A 139 20.98 -23.18 -17.46
N GLY A 140 21.80 -22.48 -18.23
CA GLY A 140 21.66 -21.02 -18.43
C GLY A 140 20.30 -20.61 -19.01
N HIS A 141 19.70 -21.41 -19.91
CA HIS A 141 18.38 -21.12 -20.48
C HIS A 141 17.25 -21.36 -19.47
N THR A 142 17.46 -22.27 -18.51
CA THR A 142 16.47 -22.58 -17.46
C THR A 142 16.15 -21.34 -16.63
N ARG A 143 17.15 -20.49 -16.35
CA ARG A 143 16.91 -19.20 -15.67
C ARG A 143 15.96 -18.31 -16.47
N GLY A 144 16.19 -18.17 -17.78
CA GLY A 144 15.35 -17.37 -18.66
C GLY A 144 13.93 -17.94 -18.79
N ALA A 145 13.82 -19.28 -18.86
CA ALA A 145 12.55 -19.98 -18.92
C ALA A 145 11.72 -19.76 -17.64
N VAL A 146 12.28 -20.06 -16.47
CA VAL A 146 11.56 -19.96 -15.19
C VAL A 146 11.20 -18.52 -14.86
N PHE A 147 12.12 -17.57 -15.09
CA PHE A 147 11.84 -16.17 -14.81
C PHE A 147 10.74 -15.62 -15.74
N GLY A 148 10.83 -15.86 -17.04
CA GLY A 148 9.83 -15.36 -17.99
C GLY A 148 8.46 -16.00 -17.82
N ASP A 149 8.38 -17.28 -17.43
CA ASP A 149 7.12 -17.97 -17.13
C ASP A 149 6.44 -17.46 -15.85
N SER A 150 7.22 -16.92 -14.91
CA SER A 150 6.72 -16.42 -13.62
C SER A 150 6.23 -14.97 -13.64
N LEU A 151 6.44 -14.24 -14.74
CA LEU A 151 6.04 -12.83 -14.92
C LEU A 151 4.61 -12.73 -15.48
#